data_AF-A0A5C8FNN1-F1
#
_entry.id   AF-A0A5C8FNN1-F1
#
_cell.length_a   1.000
_cell.length_b   1.000
_cell.length_c   1.000
_cell.angle_alpha   90.00
_cell.angle_beta   90.00
_cell.angle_gamma   90.00
#
_symmetry.space_group_name_H-M   'P 1'
#
loop_
_entity.id
_entity.type
_entity.pdbx_description
1 polymer ?
#
loop_
_entity_poly.entity_id
_entity_poly.type
_entity_poly.pdbx_seq_one_letter_code
_entity_poly.pdbx_strand_id
1 'polypeptide(L)'
;MFNEKIEISLDETHHVIGDKPLYAKRYYKVLSFHNGIAPVYELVNKKDKLLKAFFIDTNNKKLFMREFQKAFGFYEGLACVSDESGFYHILENGKDAYNKRFAWCGNFVEGACVVKNGKGKYFHIDIFGNPLYEYKFEYVGDYKYGIAVALLKNGKCIHIKRNGKRFHNEEYEFLEPFHKGIAVAKDEEGYFHIDKSGRALYKQRYAKLEPFYNGKAFGLDFDGNKILIDESSINLKSQSKILSDTNKNFIKNSISNEAFSFFRTRILYSILELNVLENLKSKSEIELEEYPKNLIFQWLINNGYINKNLKLTIKGNIALNLKPLISYWQNLPFIASLDLEKSLKYNTEYFSKRFGKPYFDYILNKINSNEAQKFSFISNFYTKDYDISSLQLFDETVCDIGCGSGILLDKINKKFPHIKTIYADKEDFRILKNKTFKKIDFFKPLHIKADVFIISRILHDWDDENAIKILKNISQYMNKNSMLLVFESIIDIKKLDNLDICFHLLNFLGGRERSLKEFEDIFSKSNLEIENITGGKLINIIKARKKL
;
A
#
# COMPACT_ATOMS: atom_id res chain seq x y z
N MET A 1 37.64 4.52 -33.79
CA MET A 1 37.78 3.19 -33.19
C MET A 1 37.15 3.25 -31.81
N PHE A 2 36.02 2.57 -31.60
CA PHE A 2 35.52 2.39 -30.24
C PHE A 2 36.51 1.44 -29.54
N ASN A 3 37.21 1.91 -28.51
CA ASN A 3 37.94 0.99 -27.63
C ASN A 3 36.89 0.02 -27.07
N GLU A 4 37.00 -1.26 -27.42
CA GLU A 4 36.06 -2.27 -26.97
C GLU A 4 36.10 -2.32 -25.43
N LYS A 5 34.96 -2.02 -24.82
CA LYS A 5 34.82 -1.92 -23.36
C LYS A 5 34.85 -3.32 -22.76
N ILE A 6 35.61 -3.49 -21.68
CA ILE A 6 35.57 -4.73 -20.90
C ILE A 6 34.25 -4.76 -20.11
N GLU A 7 33.48 -5.82 -20.29
CA GLU A 7 32.18 -6.03 -19.63
C GLU A 7 32.21 -7.31 -18.80
N ILE A 8 31.21 -7.48 -17.94
CA ILE A 8 31.02 -8.72 -17.18
C ILE A 8 30.17 -9.66 -18.02
N SER A 9 30.52 -10.94 -18.07
CA SER A 9 29.72 -11.97 -18.73
C SER A 9 28.32 -12.06 -18.15
N LEU A 10 27.35 -12.54 -18.94
CA LEU A 10 25.95 -12.67 -18.51
C LEU A 10 25.78 -13.55 -17.24
N ASP A 11 26.64 -14.56 -17.08
CA ASP A 11 26.67 -15.46 -15.92
C ASP A 11 27.52 -14.94 -14.74
N GLU A 12 28.09 -13.73 -14.87
CA GLU A 12 28.95 -13.07 -13.89
C GLU A 12 30.24 -13.81 -13.51
N THR A 13 30.66 -14.84 -14.27
CA THR A 13 31.82 -15.68 -13.91
C THR A 13 33.15 -15.17 -14.45
N HIS A 14 33.16 -14.26 -15.42
CA HIS A 14 34.35 -13.72 -16.04
C HIS A 14 34.09 -12.39 -16.75
N HIS A 15 35.15 -11.80 -17.30
CA HIS A 15 35.07 -10.58 -18.09
C HIS A 15 35.13 -10.91 -19.59
N VAL A 16 34.48 -10.08 -20.39
CA VAL A 16 34.41 -10.22 -21.86
C VAL A 16 34.80 -8.91 -22.54
N ILE A 17 35.30 -9.03 -23.76
CA ILE A 17 35.42 -7.92 -24.71
C ILE A 17 34.54 -8.29 -25.91
N GLY A 18 33.43 -7.55 -26.09
CA GLY A 18 32.31 -8.04 -26.90
C GLY A 18 31.76 -9.35 -26.32
N ASP A 19 31.62 -10.38 -27.15
CA ASP A 19 31.15 -11.71 -26.71
C ASP A 19 32.31 -12.69 -26.40
N LYS A 20 33.57 -12.24 -26.44
CA LYS A 20 34.74 -13.10 -26.25
C LYS A 20 35.27 -13.00 -24.82
N PRO A 21 35.52 -14.13 -24.13
CA PRO A 21 36.17 -14.12 -22.83
C PRO A 21 37.53 -13.44 -22.87
N LEU A 22 37.77 -12.50 -21.95
CA LEU A 22 39.06 -11.81 -21.79
C LEU A 22 40.17 -12.79 -21.36
N TYR A 23 39.81 -13.84 -20.62
CA TYR A 23 40.70 -14.90 -20.15
C TYR A 23 39.96 -16.24 -19.97
N ALA A 24 40.70 -17.35 -19.91
CA ALA A 24 40.14 -18.70 -19.86
C ALA A 24 39.51 -19.09 -18.51
N LYS A 25 40.00 -18.53 -17.39
CA LYS A 25 39.53 -18.87 -16.05
C LYS A 25 38.07 -18.44 -15.83
N ARG A 26 37.32 -19.22 -15.05
CA ARG A 26 35.95 -18.91 -14.62
C ARG A 26 35.91 -18.85 -13.09
N TYR A 27 35.52 -17.70 -12.58
CA TYR A 27 35.37 -17.44 -11.15
C TYR A 27 33.97 -17.78 -10.68
N TYR A 28 33.77 -17.82 -9.36
CA TYR A 28 32.42 -17.90 -8.81
C TYR A 28 31.62 -16.63 -9.11
N LYS A 29 32.29 -15.47 -9.02
CA LYS A 29 31.75 -14.16 -9.37
C LYS A 29 32.89 -13.18 -9.68
N VAL A 30 32.69 -12.26 -10.62
CA VAL A 30 33.56 -11.10 -10.84
C VAL A 30 32.80 -9.79 -10.65
N LEU A 31 33.49 -8.71 -10.27
CA LEU A 31 32.95 -7.33 -10.38
C LEU A 31 33.75 -6.55 -11.43
N SER A 32 33.19 -5.43 -11.89
CA SER A 32 33.75 -4.64 -12.98
C SER A 32 35.19 -4.21 -12.74
N PHE A 33 35.96 -4.16 -13.82
CA PHE A 33 37.26 -3.52 -13.83
C PHE A 33 37.14 -2.01 -13.57
N HIS A 34 37.93 -1.51 -12.62
CA HIS A 34 38.18 -0.10 -12.39
C HIS A 34 39.68 0.15 -12.54
N ASN A 35 40.07 0.99 -13.49
CA ASN A 35 41.49 1.26 -13.82
C ASN A 35 42.33 0.00 -14.06
N GLY A 36 41.74 -1.02 -14.70
CA GLY A 36 42.44 -2.28 -15.02
C GLY A 36 42.55 -3.27 -13.86
N ILE A 37 41.91 -3.01 -12.71
CA ILE A 37 41.86 -3.91 -11.56
C ILE A 37 40.41 -4.33 -11.27
N ALA A 38 40.18 -5.62 -11.04
CA ALA A 38 38.87 -6.15 -10.68
C ALA A 38 38.95 -7.10 -9.48
N PRO A 39 38.02 -7.02 -8.52
CA PRO A 39 37.87 -8.05 -7.51
C PRO A 39 37.13 -9.26 -8.11
N VAL A 40 37.60 -10.44 -7.74
CA VAL A 40 37.03 -11.73 -8.14
C VAL A 40 36.85 -12.63 -6.93
N TYR A 41 35.87 -13.52 -7.02
CA TYR A 41 35.49 -14.42 -5.94
C TYR A 41 35.73 -15.87 -6.34
N GLU A 42 36.38 -16.61 -5.47
CA GLU A 42 36.59 -18.05 -5.60
C GLU A 42 35.93 -18.82 -4.47
N LEU A 43 35.45 -20.01 -4.82
CA LEU A 43 34.87 -20.94 -3.87
C LEU A 43 35.99 -21.77 -3.23
N VAL A 44 36.18 -21.59 -1.91
CA VAL A 44 37.24 -22.27 -1.15
C VAL A 44 36.76 -23.57 -0.54
N ASN A 45 35.48 -23.64 -0.14
CA ASN A 45 34.86 -24.86 0.36
C ASN A 45 33.45 -25.03 -0.21
N LYS A 46 33.21 -26.14 -0.91
CA LYS A 46 31.92 -26.45 -1.55
C LYS A 46 30.80 -26.77 -0.56
N LYS A 47 31.11 -27.34 0.61
CA LYS A 47 30.09 -27.72 1.61
C LYS A 47 29.47 -26.49 2.28
N ASP A 48 30.33 -25.55 2.69
CA ASP A 48 29.91 -24.37 3.44
C ASP A 48 29.70 -23.12 2.55
N LYS A 49 29.88 -23.28 1.23
CA LYS A 49 29.87 -22.20 0.24
C LYS A 49 30.75 -21.01 0.61
N LEU A 50 31.88 -21.28 1.26
CA LEU A 50 32.80 -20.24 1.69
C LEU A 50 33.51 -19.64 0.48
N LEU A 51 33.35 -18.32 0.31
CA LEU A 51 34.01 -17.55 -0.75
C LEU A 51 35.21 -16.79 -0.20
N LYS A 52 36.23 -16.64 -1.03
CA LYS A 52 37.29 -15.66 -0.82
C LYS A 52 37.38 -14.72 -2.02
N ALA A 53 37.60 -13.46 -1.71
CA ALA A 53 37.78 -12.39 -2.68
C ALA A 53 39.25 -11.97 -2.77
N PHE A 54 39.71 -11.67 -3.98
CA PHE A 54 41.02 -11.08 -4.24
C PHE A 54 40.99 -10.28 -5.55
N PHE A 55 42.08 -9.60 -5.90
CA PHE A 55 42.13 -8.70 -7.04
C PHE A 55 42.99 -9.25 -8.17
N ILE A 56 42.52 -9.07 -9.40
CA ILE A 56 43.22 -9.42 -10.64
C ILE A 56 43.39 -8.23 -11.57
N ASP A 57 44.42 -8.29 -12.41
CA ASP A 57 44.61 -7.38 -13.54
C ASP A 57 43.86 -7.87 -14.78
N THR A 58 43.92 -7.10 -15.88
CA THR A 58 43.28 -7.46 -17.16
C THR A 58 43.86 -8.72 -17.80
N ASN A 59 45.04 -9.18 -17.38
CA ASN A 59 45.67 -10.42 -17.83
C ASN A 59 45.33 -11.60 -16.90
N ASN A 60 44.36 -11.44 -16.00
CA ASN A 60 43.94 -12.45 -15.03
C ASN A 60 45.04 -12.83 -14.02
N LYS A 61 46.00 -11.95 -13.76
CA LYS A 61 47.05 -12.15 -12.77
C LYS A 61 46.63 -11.53 -11.44
N LYS A 62 46.78 -12.30 -10.35
CA LYS A 62 46.54 -11.82 -8.98
C LYS A 62 47.50 -10.69 -8.65
N LEU A 63 47.00 -9.53 -8.18
CA LEU A 63 47.82 -8.35 -7.90
C LEU A 63 48.76 -8.53 -6.70
N PHE A 64 48.24 -9.14 -5.63
CA PHE A 64 48.95 -9.36 -4.37
C PHE A 64 48.40 -10.60 -3.65
N MET A 65 49.14 -11.16 -2.70
CA MET A 65 48.79 -12.45 -2.10
C MET A 65 47.57 -12.43 -1.17
N ARG A 66 47.23 -11.28 -0.57
CA ARG A 66 46.11 -11.15 0.39
C ARG A 66 44.77 -11.54 -0.21
N GLU A 67 43.91 -12.06 0.66
CA GLU A 67 42.55 -12.51 0.37
C GLU A 67 41.61 -11.94 1.43
N PHE A 68 40.35 -11.76 1.06
CA PHE A 68 39.34 -11.10 1.88
C PHE A 68 38.04 -11.92 1.88
N GLN A 69 37.18 -11.68 2.86
CA GLN A 69 35.82 -12.21 2.85
C GLN A 69 34.94 -11.49 1.82
N LYS A 70 35.12 -10.17 1.68
CA LYS A 70 34.49 -9.35 0.64
C LYS A 70 35.49 -8.35 0.09
N ALA A 71 35.34 -8.04 -1.19
CA ALA A 71 36.11 -7.00 -1.87
C ALA A 71 35.25 -6.27 -2.91
N PHE A 72 35.42 -4.96 -2.99
CA PHE A 72 34.78 -4.08 -3.97
C PHE A 72 35.83 -3.41 -4.84
N GLY A 73 35.41 -2.77 -5.93
CA GLY A 73 36.32 -2.11 -6.87
C GLY A 73 37.14 -0.98 -6.22
N PHE A 74 38.22 -0.60 -6.88
CA PHE A 74 38.99 0.58 -6.49
C PHE A 74 38.30 1.86 -6.97
N TYR A 75 37.99 2.75 -6.03
CA TYR A 75 37.47 4.10 -6.30
C TYR A 75 38.43 5.10 -5.64
N GLU A 76 38.91 6.07 -6.42
CA GLU A 76 39.89 7.07 -5.96
C GLU A 76 41.15 6.44 -5.33
N GLY A 77 41.59 5.29 -5.87
CA GLY A 77 42.80 4.57 -5.42
C GLY A 77 42.60 3.70 -4.18
N LEU A 78 41.37 3.55 -3.68
CA LEU A 78 41.04 2.76 -2.48
C LEU A 78 39.94 1.73 -2.78
N ALA A 79 40.10 0.51 -2.26
CA ALA A 79 39.07 -0.52 -2.34
C ALA A 79 38.54 -0.88 -0.95
N CYS A 80 37.21 -0.91 -0.78
CA CYS A 80 36.58 -1.43 0.43
C CYS A 80 36.67 -2.96 0.43
N VAL A 81 37.15 -3.53 1.53
CA VAL A 81 37.32 -4.96 1.76
C VAL A 81 36.84 -5.32 3.17
N SER A 82 36.65 -6.61 3.43
CA SER A 82 36.35 -7.09 4.79
C SER A 82 37.07 -8.39 5.14
N ASP A 83 37.35 -8.54 6.43
CA ASP A 83 37.76 -9.79 7.07
C ASP A 83 37.07 -9.94 8.43
N GLU A 84 37.55 -10.86 9.28
CA GLU A 84 37.00 -11.12 10.62
C GLU A 84 37.03 -9.89 11.54
N SER A 85 37.91 -8.92 11.29
CA SER A 85 38.00 -7.68 12.06
C SER A 85 36.98 -6.61 11.63
N GLY A 86 36.29 -6.81 10.50
CA GLY A 86 35.30 -5.90 9.94
C GLY A 86 35.69 -5.34 8.57
N PHE A 87 35.04 -4.23 8.20
CA PHE A 87 35.23 -3.53 6.92
C PHE A 87 36.29 -2.43 7.02
N TYR A 88 37.11 -2.28 5.98
CA TYR A 88 38.16 -1.26 5.87
C TYR A 88 38.58 -1.06 4.41
N HIS A 89 39.56 -0.17 4.18
CA HIS A 89 40.08 0.09 2.84
C HIS A 89 41.53 -0.30 2.68
N ILE A 90 41.87 -0.75 1.47
CA ILE A 90 43.24 -1.05 1.04
C ILE A 90 43.66 -0.16 -0.13
N LEU A 91 44.97 0.03 -0.24
CA LEU A 91 45.64 0.62 -1.40
C LEU A 91 45.79 -0.42 -2.52
N GLU A 92 46.08 0.03 -3.74
CA GLU A 92 46.28 -0.85 -4.90
C GLU A 92 47.41 -1.88 -4.72
N ASN A 93 48.38 -1.59 -3.85
CA ASN A 93 49.44 -2.53 -3.47
C ASN A 93 49.02 -3.58 -2.43
N GLY A 94 47.75 -3.58 -2.01
CA GLY A 94 47.17 -4.53 -1.07
C GLY A 94 47.42 -4.24 0.40
N LYS A 95 48.12 -3.16 0.74
CA LYS A 95 48.30 -2.72 2.14
C LYS A 95 47.05 -2.00 2.63
N ASP A 96 46.79 -2.11 3.93
CA ASP A 96 45.76 -1.31 4.58
C ASP A 96 46.05 0.18 4.36
N ALA A 97 45.03 0.95 3.99
CA ALA A 97 45.15 2.40 3.90
C ALA A 97 45.26 3.05 5.30
N TYR A 98 44.69 2.38 6.32
CA TYR A 98 44.70 2.77 7.72
C TYR A 98 44.28 1.60 8.62
N ASN A 99 44.52 1.71 9.94
CA ASN A 99 44.29 0.62 10.90
C ASN A 99 42.85 0.51 11.44
N LYS A 100 41.99 1.49 11.15
CA LYS A 100 40.59 1.49 11.64
C LYS A 100 39.74 0.42 10.94
N ARG A 101 38.75 -0.08 11.67
CA ARG A 101 37.76 -1.06 11.21
C ARG A 101 36.34 -0.56 11.49
N PHE A 102 35.43 -0.88 10.59
CA PHE A 102 34.04 -0.44 10.63
C PHE A 102 33.11 -1.65 10.52
N ALA A 103 31.87 -1.47 10.98
CA ALA A 103 30.83 -2.48 10.78
C ALA A 103 30.43 -2.56 9.29
N TRP A 104 30.63 -1.48 8.54
CA TRP A 104 30.45 -1.40 7.08
C TRP A 104 31.19 -0.18 6.50
N CYS A 105 31.77 -0.29 5.29
CA CYS A 105 32.23 0.84 4.46
C CYS A 105 31.56 0.83 3.09
N GLY A 106 31.33 2.02 2.54
CA GLY A 106 31.02 2.24 1.13
C GLY A 106 32.28 2.46 0.28
N ASN A 107 32.11 3.01 -0.92
CA ASN A 107 33.22 3.41 -1.78
C ASN A 107 33.65 4.86 -1.49
N PHE A 108 34.88 5.22 -1.89
CA PHE A 108 35.30 6.62 -1.87
C PHE A 108 34.70 7.39 -3.05
N VAL A 109 34.09 8.52 -2.74
CA VAL A 109 33.49 9.46 -3.70
C VAL A 109 33.78 10.88 -3.21
N GLU A 110 34.37 11.70 -4.08
CA GLU A 110 34.80 13.07 -3.78
C GLU A 110 35.74 13.13 -2.56
N GLY A 111 36.67 12.20 -2.41
CA GLY A 111 37.65 12.16 -1.32
C GLY A 111 37.06 11.83 0.06
N ALA A 112 35.87 11.23 0.11
CA ALA A 112 35.21 10.81 1.35
C ALA A 112 34.50 9.48 1.17
N CYS A 113 34.29 8.74 2.26
CA CYS A 113 33.57 7.47 2.26
C CYS A 113 32.56 7.40 3.41
N VAL A 114 31.37 6.86 3.14
CA VAL A 114 30.38 6.54 4.16
C VAL A 114 30.79 5.28 4.92
N VAL A 115 30.78 5.34 6.25
CA VAL A 115 31.03 4.19 7.13
C VAL A 115 29.97 4.05 8.20
N LYS A 116 29.77 2.81 8.67
CA LYS A 116 28.90 2.47 9.81
C LYS A 116 29.74 1.97 10.97
N ASN A 117 29.55 2.52 12.17
CA ASN A 117 30.20 2.01 13.38
C ASN A 117 29.47 0.80 13.98
N GLY A 118 30.08 0.16 14.99
CA GLY A 118 29.49 -0.96 15.72
C GLY A 118 28.19 -0.64 16.48
N LYS A 119 27.86 0.65 16.68
CA LYS A 119 26.58 1.10 17.26
C LYS A 119 25.50 1.35 16.20
N GLY A 120 25.79 1.04 14.94
CA GLY A 120 24.86 1.15 13.83
C GLY A 120 24.67 2.56 13.27
N LYS A 121 25.52 3.54 13.63
CA LYS A 121 25.42 4.93 13.14
C LYS A 121 26.37 5.20 11.98
N TYR A 122 25.95 6.08 11.08
CA TYR A 122 26.65 6.40 9.83
C TYR A 122 27.32 7.77 9.87
N PHE A 123 28.46 7.90 9.20
CA PHE A 123 29.24 9.13 9.07
C PHE A 123 30.26 9.01 7.95
N HIS A 124 30.86 10.15 7.56
CA HIS A 124 31.91 10.17 6.55
C HIS A 124 33.32 10.15 7.17
N ILE A 125 34.25 9.50 6.46
CA ILE A 125 35.69 9.50 6.74
C ILE A 125 36.49 10.06 5.57
N ASP A 126 37.68 10.59 5.85
CA ASP A 126 38.70 10.89 4.84
C ASP A 126 39.46 9.63 4.40
N ILE A 127 40.38 9.81 3.44
CA ILE A 127 41.26 8.75 2.91
C ILE A 127 42.19 8.12 3.95
N PHE A 128 42.39 8.77 5.11
CA PHE A 128 43.18 8.28 6.23
C PHE A 128 42.32 7.59 7.30
N GLY A 129 41.01 7.44 7.06
CA GLY A 129 40.05 6.83 7.97
C GLY A 129 39.62 7.73 9.13
N ASN A 130 39.91 9.03 9.08
CA ASN A 130 39.50 9.98 10.11
C ASN A 130 38.09 10.48 9.85
N PRO A 131 37.21 10.52 10.87
CA PRO A 131 35.90 11.12 10.72
C PRO A 131 36.01 12.58 10.26
N LEU A 132 35.24 12.98 9.26
CA LEU A 132 35.20 14.37 8.79
C LEU A 132 34.51 15.31 9.79
N TYR A 133 33.74 14.75 10.72
CA TYR A 133 32.99 15.46 11.76
C TYR A 133 32.58 14.51 12.91
N GLU A 134 32.25 15.09 14.05
CA GLU A 134 31.93 14.34 15.28
C GLU A 134 30.55 13.66 15.24
N TYR A 135 29.52 14.39 14.81
CA TYR A 135 28.13 13.91 14.84
C TYR A 135 27.93 12.64 14.00
N LYS A 136 27.09 11.70 14.49
CA LYS A 136 26.79 10.41 13.82
C LYS A 136 25.30 10.32 13.53
N PHE A 137 24.96 10.03 12.28
CA PHE A 137 23.58 10.03 11.78
C PHE A 137 22.96 8.63 11.79
N GLU A 138 21.64 8.54 11.64
CA GLU A 138 20.96 7.26 11.41
C GLU A 138 21.32 6.67 10.05
N TYR A 139 21.58 7.53 9.06
CA TYR A 139 22.10 7.21 7.75
C TYR A 139 22.75 8.46 7.13
N VAL A 140 23.79 8.29 6.33
CA VAL A 140 24.26 9.32 5.37
C VAL A 140 24.51 8.67 4.02
N GLY A 141 24.16 9.36 2.94
CA GLY A 141 24.50 8.96 1.57
C GLY A 141 25.82 9.56 1.11
N ASP A 142 26.28 9.15 -0.07
CA ASP A 142 27.52 9.66 -0.67
C ASP A 142 27.45 11.17 -0.97
N TYR A 143 28.61 11.82 -1.00
CA TYR A 143 28.70 13.20 -1.46
C TYR A 143 28.45 13.30 -2.97
N LYS A 144 27.71 14.34 -3.34
CA LYS A 144 27.53 14.79 -4.72
C LYS A 144 27.59 16.31 -4.74
N TYR A 145 28.59 16.85 -5.42
CA TYR A 145 28.92 18.29 -5.40
C TYR A 145 29.20 18.81 -3.98
N GLY A 146 29.85 18.01 -3.14
CA GLY A 146 30.18 18.36 -1.75
C GLY A 146 29.00 18.39 -0.77
N ILE A 147 27.83 17.91 -1.19
CA ILE A 147 26.60 17.83 -0.38
C ILE A 147 26.15 16.37 -0.30
N ALA A 148 25.77 15.93 0.90
CA ALA A 148 25.22 14.59 1.13
C ALA A 148 23.84 14.70 1.80
N VAL A 149 23.02 13.65 1.63
CA VAL A 149 21.77 13.50 2.40
C VAL A 149 22.07 12.77 3.70
N ALA A 150 21.46 13.21 4.79
CA ALA A 150 21.58 12.59 6.11
C ALA A 150 20.21 12.39 6.77
N LEU A 151 20.01 11.23 7.39
CA LEU A 151 18.81 10.89 8.17
C LEU A 151 19.04 11.17 9.65
N LEU A 152 18.14 11.95 10.24
CA LEU A 152 18.14 12.32 11.64
C LEU A 152 17.36 11.31 12.50
N LYS A 153 17.55 11.38 13.82
CA LYS A 153 16.84 10.52 14.80
C LYS A 153 15.32 10.69 14.79
N ASN A 154 14.83 11.86 14.41
CA ASN A 154 13.39 12.15 14.31
C ASN A 154 12.75 11.58 13.03
N GLY A 155 13.52 10.87 12.19
CA GLY A 155 13.04 10.30 10.92
C GLY A 155 13.03 11.26 9.75
N LYS A 156 13.48 12.52 9.92
CA LYS A 156 13.59 13.49 8.82
C LYS A 156 14.98 13.48 8.18
N CYS A 157 15.01 13.79 6.89
CA CYS A 157 16.20 13.91 6.05
C CYS A 157 16.63 15.37 5.87
N ILE A 158 17.93 15.61 5.84
CA ILE A 158 18.55 16.92 5.62
C ILE A 158 19.72 16.82 4.62
N HIS A 159 20.09 17.96 4.04
CA HIS A 159 21.35 18.10 3.33
C HIS A 159 22.46 18.57 4.27
N ILE A 160 23.64 17.96 4.17
CA ILE A 160 24.84 18.31 4.95
C ILE A 160 26.04 18.65 4.07
N LYS A 161 26.88 19.57 4.55
CA LYS A 161 28.20 19.89 4.00
C LYS A 161 29.24 18.86 4.42
N ARG A 162 30.44 18.93 3.85
CA ARG A 162 31.59 18.08 4.21
C ARG A 162 31.97 18.11 5.69
N ASN A 163 31.74 19.22 6.38
CA ASN A 163 31.99 19.36 7.81
C ASN A 163 30.83 18.88 8.70
N GLY A 164 29.83 18.20 8.13
CA GLY A 164 28.68 17.65 8.84
C GLY A 164 27.61 18.68 9.24
N LYS A 165 27.85 19.98 9.01
CA LYS A 165 26.85 21.02 9.26
C LYS A 165 25.77 20.99 8.19
N ARG A 166 24.56 21.43 8.57
CA ARG A 166 23.43 21.61 7.65
C ARG A 166 23.82 22.50 6.46
N PHE A 167 23.36 22.09 5.28
CA PHE A 167 23.49 22.89 4.07
C PHE A 167 22.42 24.00 4.02
N HIS A 168 21.20 23.68 4.46
CA HIS A 168 20.06 24.58 4.68
C HIS A 168 19.26 24.16 5.92
N ASN A 169 18.27 24.95 6.33
CA ASN A 169 17.52 24.71 7.58
C ASN A 169 16.33 23.74 7.43
N GLU A 170 15.84 23.51 6.21
CA GLU A 170 14.67 22.65 5.97
C GLU A 170 14.92 21.16 6.27
N GLU A 171 13.88 20.46 6.71
CA GLU A 171 13.84 19.01 6.98
C GLU A 171 12.68 18.35 6.22
N TYR A 172 12.91 17.18 5.64
CA TYR A 172 11.92 16.49 4.80
C TYR A 172 11.72 15.03 5.21
N GLU A 173 10.58 14.42 4.86
CA GLU A 173 10.36 12.98 5.07
C GLU A 173 11.23 12.12 4.16
N PHE A 174 11.52 12.64 2.98
CA PHE A 174 12.42 12.02 2.02
C PHE A 174 13.16 13.12 1.27
N LEU A 175 14.41 12.83 0.91
CA LEU A 175 15.29 13.79 0.27
C LEU A 175 16.31 13.04 -0.61
N GLU A 176 16.46 13.48 -1.85
CA GLU A 176 17.49 12.99 -2.77
C GLU A 176 18.69 13.93 -2.85
N PRO A 177 19.89 13.44 -3.21
CA PRO A 177 21.03 14.30 -3.49
C PRO A 177 20.74 15.32 -4.61
N PHE A 178 21.35 16.49 -4.53
CA PHE A 178 21.24 17.49 -5.59
C PHE A 178 21.73 16.96 -6.95
N HIS A 179 20.93 17.19 -7.98
CA HIS A 179 21.27 17.01 -9.38
C HIS A 179 21.17 18.37 -10.09
N LYS A 180 22.31 18.89 -10.57
CA LYS A 180 22.39 20.22 -11.21
C LYS A 180 21.81 21.37 -10.35
N GLY A 181 21.87 21.25 -9.02
CA GLY A 181 21.42 22.27 -8.07
C GLY A 181 19.96 22.17 -7.65
N ILE A 182 19.23 21.16 -8.12
CA ILE A 182 17.86 20.85 -7.71
C ILE A 182 17.83 19.46 -7.06
N ALA A 183 17.04 19.29 -6.01
CA ALA A 183 16.83 17.99 -5.37
C ALA A 183 15.34 17.66 -5.32
N VAL A 184 15.02 16.37 -5.28
CA VAL A 184 13.66 15.90 -4.97
C VAL A 184 13.51 15.82 -3.45
N ALA A 185 12.43 16.37 -2.93
CA ALA A 185 12.05 16.31 -1.54
C ALA A 185 10.62 15.76 -1.40
N LYS A 186 10.28 15.27 -0.21
CA LYS A 186 8.93 14.88 0.15
C LYS A 186 8.55 15.44 1.53
N ASP A 187 7.39 16.05 1.62
CA ASP A 187 6.73 16.39 2.89
C ASP A 187 5.44 15.58 3.05
N GLU A 188 4.62 15.93 4.04
CA GLU A 188 3.36 15.24 4.33
C GLU A 188 2.35 15.31 3.17
N GLU A 189 2.47 16.33 2.31
CA GLU A 189 1.60 16.54 1.17
C GLU A 189 2.09 15.84 -0.11
N GLY A 190 3.35 15.42 -0.20
CA GLY A 190 3.88 14.62 -1.31
C GLY A 190 5.26 15.04 -1.82
N TYR A 191 5.63 14.56 -3.01
CA TYR A 191 6.93 14.82 -3.65
C TYR A 191 6.95 16.15 -4.43
N PHE A 192 8.08 16.84 -4.41
CA PHE A 192 8.34 18.09 -5.13
C PHE A 192 9.84 18.34 -5.31
N HIS A 193 10.19 19.40 -6.04
CA HIS A 193 11.59 19.81 -6.22
C HIS A 193 11.95 21.03 -5.36
N ILE A 194 13.18 21.06 -4.85
CA ILE A 194 13.74 22.15 -4.05
C ILE A 194 15.00 22.76 -4.66
N ASP A 195 15.23 24.05 -4.37
CA ASP A 195 16.48 24.74 -4.68
C ASP A 195 17.59 24.43 -3.64
N LYS A 196 18.80 24.96 -3.87
CA LYS A 196 19.94 24.82 -2.94
C LYS A 196 19.70 25.40 -1.55
N SER A 197 18.78 26.35 -1.40
CA SER A 197 18.42 26.88 -0.08
C SER A 197 17.42 25.99 0.66
N GLY A 198 17.01 24.88 0.04
CA GLY A 198 16.04 23.95 0.58
C GLY A 198 14.60 24.32 0.22
N ARG A 199 14.34 25.45 -0.44
CA ARG A 199 12.96 25.92 -0.65
C ARG A 199 12.33 25.24 -1.86
N ALA A 200 11.05 24.93 -1.74
CA ALA A 200 10.26 24.39 -2.84
C ALA A 200 10.31 25.33 -4.06
N LEU A 201 10.61 24.77 -5.23
CA LEU A 201 10.58 25.50 -6.50
C LEU A 201 9.16 25.91 -6.91
N TYR A 202 8.16 25.20 -6.41
CA TYR A 202 6.74 25.42 -6.66
C TYR A 202 5.89 24.78 -5.55
N LYS A 203 4.60 25.14 -5.51
CA LYS A 203 3.69 24.70 -4.43
C LYS A 203 3.09 23.31 -4.65
N GLN A 204 3.06 22.81 -5.88
CA GLN A 204 2.43 21.52 -6.22
C GLN A 204 3.16 20.35 -5.56
N ARG A 205 2.41 19.28 -5.29
CA ARG A 205 2.88 18.02 -4.72
C ARG A 205 2.39 16.86 -5.57
N TYR A 206 3.18 15.80 -5.59
CA TYR A 206 2.97 14.66 -6.48
C TYR A 206 3.12 13.35 -5.72
N ALA A 207 2.42 12.30 -6.17
CA ALA A 207 2.51 10.98 -5.54
C ALA A 207 3.89 10.34 -5.75
N LYS A 208 4.53 10.60 -6.90
CA LYS A 208 5.93 10.26 -7.19
C LYS A 208 6.56 11.32 -8.07
N LEU A 209 7.86 11.52 -7.92
CA LEU A 209 8.59 12.49 -8.73
C LEU A 209 10.05 12.08 -8.91
N GLU A 210 10.52 12.17 -10.16
CA GLU A 210 11.92 11.94 -10.52
C GLU A 210 12.67 13.28 -10.55
N PRO A 211 14.02 13.27 -10.40
CA PRO A 211 14.84 14.45 -10.65
C PRO A 211 14.72 15.00 -12.07
N PHE A 212 15.10 16.26 -12.25
CA PHE A 212 15.25 16.83 -13.59
C PHE A 212 16.42 16.20 -14.36
N TYR A 213 16.11 15.62 -15.51
CA TYR A 213 17.04 15.20 -16.54
C TYR A 213 16.76 15.98 -17.83
N ASN A 214 17.79 16.66 -18.36
CA ASN A 214 17.67 17.50 -19.56
C ASN A 214 16.50 18.51 -19.49
N GLY A 215 16.33 19.16 -18.33
CA GLY A 215 15.28 20.17 -18.10
C GLY A 215 13.87 19.59 -17.90
N LYS A 216 13.71 18.27 -17.80
CA LYS A 216 12.42 17.62 -17.62
C LYS A 216 12.42 16.63 -16.46
N ALA A 217 11.31 16.57 -15.73
CA ALA A 217 11.10 15.60 -14.66
C ALA A 217 9.79 14.86 -14.89
N PHE A 218 9.82 13.53 -14.80
CA PHE A 218 8.62 12.70 -14.83
C PHE A 218 8.10 12.47 -13.42
N GLY A 219 6.81 12.22 -13.29
CA GLY A 219 6.20 11.87 -12.02
C GLY A 219 4.84 11.22 -12.18
N LEU A 220 4.17 11.01 -11.05
CA LEU A 220 2.78 10.62 -10.96
C LEU A 220 2.01 11.60 -10.07
N ASP A 221 0.82 12.01 -10.51
CA ASP A 221 -0.13 12.67 -9.61
C ASP A 221 -0.80 11.65 -8.65
N PHE A 222 -1.65 12.14 -7.74
CA PHE A 222 -2.34 11.31 -6.76
C PHE A 222 -3.40 10.37 -7.37
N ASP A 223 -3.85 10.66 -8.59
CA ASP A 223 -4.75 9.80 -9.36
C ASP A 223 -4.00 8.73 -10.18
N GLY A 224 -2.66 8.72 -10.11
CA GLY A 224 -1.80 7.79 -10.83
C GLY A 224 -1.56 8.15 -12.29
N ASN A 225 -1.93 9.35 -12.75
CA ASN A 225 -1.62 9.81 -14.09
C ASN A 225 -0.15 10.23 -14.17
N LYS A 226 0.46 9.99 -15.34
CA LYS A 226 1.81 10.45 -15.63
C LYS A 226 1.85 11.95 -15.83
N ILE A 227 2.78 12.61 -15.16
CA ILE A 227 3.06 14.03 -15.31
C ILE A 227 4.47 14.23 -15.89
N LEU A 228 4.64 15.35 -16.59
CA LEU A 228 5.91 15.83 -17.09
C LEU A 228 6.05 17.29 -16.69
N ILE A 229 7.11 17.61 -15.95
CA ILE A 229 7.41 18.96 -15.48
C ILE A 229 8.60 19.48 -16.29
N ASP A 230 8.48 20.68 -16.83
CA ASP A 230 9.57 21.37 -17.53
C ASP A 230 10.21 22.40 -16.62
N GLU A 231 11.53 22.33 -16.43
CA GLU A 231 12.33 23.22 -15.59
C GLU A 231 12.22 24.69 -16.02
N SER A 232 12.10 24.95 -17.32
CA SER A 232 11.96 26.31 -17.85
C SER A 232 10.64 26.97 -17.42
N SER A 233 9.57 26.18 -17.28
CA SER A 233 8.26 26.67 -16.84
C SER A 233 8.22 27.13 -15.38
N ILE A 234 9.23 26.72 -14.60
CA ILE A 234 9.41 27.08 -13.19
C ILE A 234 10.19 28.39 -13.09
N ASN A 235 11.26 28.54 -13.86
CA ASN A 235 12.13 29.74 -13.81
C ASN A 235 11.45 31.01 -14.35
N LEU A 236 10.42 30.88 -15.17
CA LEU A 236 9.60 32.01 -15.66
C LEU A 236 8.67 32.63 -14.60
N LYS A 237 8.65 32.11 -13.36
CA LYS A 237 7.76 32.58 -12.28
C LYS A 237 8.48 33.27 -11.11
N SER A 238 9.64 33.88 -11.35
CA SER A 238 10.30 34.77 -10.39
C SER A 238 9.95 36.25 -10.58
N GLN A 239 8.70 36.56 -10.93
CA GLN A 239 8.10 37.87 -10.64
C GLN A 239 6.70 37.65 -10.05
N SER A 240 6.49 38.28 -8.90
CA SER A 240 5.30 38.23 -8.07
C SER A 240 4.01 38.62 -8.81
N LYS A 241 2.88 38.11 -8.29
CA LYS A 241 1.48 38.32 -8.69
C LYS A 241 1.05 37.58 -9.95
N ILE A 242 0.38 36.45 -9.74
CA ILE A 242 -0.92 36.04 -10.31
C ILE A 242 -1.05 34.54 -10.00
N LEU A 243 -2.13 34.13 -9.33
CA LEU A 243 -2.59 32.73 -9.36
C LEU A 243 -2.81 32.38 -10.84
N SER A 244 -1.81 31.78 -11.48
CA SER A 244 -1.79 31.60 -12.95
C SER A 244 -2.92 30.69 -13.40
N ASP A 245 -3.60 31.07 -14.49
CA ASP A 245 -4.73 30.35 -15.08
C ASP A 245 -4.44 28.89 -15.40
N THR A 246 -3.17 28.49 -15.47
CA THR A 246 -2.70 27.11 -15.54
C THR A 246 -3.12 26.24 -14.36
N ASN A 247 -3.10 26.74 -13.12
CA ASN A 247 -3.58 25.98 -11.96
C ASN A 247 -5.11 25.91 -11.92
N LYS A 248 -5.79 26.98 -12.32
CA LYS A 248 -7.25 26.97 -12.49
C LYS A 248 -7.66 25.98 -13.58
N ASN A 249 -6.94 25.93 -14.70
CA ASN A 249 -7.17 24.97 -15.78
C ASN A 249 -6.85 23.54 -15.34
N PHE A 250 -5.80 23.31 -14.55
CA PHE A 250 -5.51 22.00 -14.00
C PHE A 250 -6.62 21.52 -13.05
N ILE A 251 -7.02 22.36 -12.09
CA ILE A 251 -8.12 22.05 -11.16
C ILE A 251 -9.42 21.87 -11.95
N LYS A 252 -9.71 22.73 -12.91
CA LYS A 252 -10.87 22.61 -13.81
C LYS A 252 -10.85 21.29 -14.57
N ASN A 253 -9.71 20.90 -15.13
CA ASN A 253 -9.55 19.63 -15.83
C ASN A 253 -9.68 18.43 -14.88
N SER A 254 -9.15 18.52 -13.67
CA SER A 254 -9.31 17.49 -12.63
C SER A 254 -10.78 17.32 -12.25
N ILE A 255 -11.48 18.41 -11.92
CA ILE A 255 -12.93 18.40 -11.63
C ILE A 255 -13.73 17.90 -12.84
N SER A 256 -13.38 18.33 -14.06
CA SER A 256 -14.03 17.85 -15.28
C SER A 256 -13.79 16.35 -15.52
N ASN A 257 -12.58 15.84 -15.22
CA ASN A 257 -12.27 14.41 -15.30
C ASN A 257 -13.01 13.62 -14.24
N GLU A 258 -13.14 14.16 -13.02
CA GLU A 258 -13.90 13.56 -11.92
C GLU A 258 -15.39 13.50 -12.27
N ALA A 259 -15.94 14.59 -12.81
CA ALA A 259 -17.31 14.65 -13.32
C ALA A 259 -17.57 13.64 -14.45
N PHE A 260 -16.54 13.25 -15.20
CA PHE A 260 -16.64 12.20 -16.24
C PHE A 260 -16.27 10.80 -15.72
N SER A 261 -15.69 10.69 -14.52
CA SER A 261 -15.10 9.45 -14.01
C SER A 261 -16.14 8.33 -13.83
N PHE A 262 -17.40 8.67 -13.51
CA PHE A 262 -18.50 7.71 -13.36
C PHE A 262 -18.74 6.89 -14.65
N PHE A 263 -18.49 7.46 -15.84
CA PHE A 263 -18.62 6.73 -17.09
C PHE A 263 -17.62 5.59 -17.17
N ARG A 264 -16.42 5.72 -16.58
CA ARG A 264 -15.39 4.67 -16.65
C ARG A 264 -15.85 3.40 -15.92
N THR A 265 -16.41 3.53 -14.73
CA THR A 265 -16.96 2.40 -13.97
C THR A 265 -18.22 1.86 -14.63
N ARG A 266 -19.05 2.74 -15.23
CA ARG A 266 -20.25 2.33 -15.95
C ARG A 266 -19.93 1.54 -17.23
N ILE A 267 -18.92 1.95 -18.00
CA ILE A 267 -18.43 1.23 -19.18
C ILE A 267 -17.93 -0.16 -18.76
N LEU A 268 -17.10 -0.24 -17.71
CA LEU A 268 -16.60 -1.53 -17.22
C LEU A 268 -17.75 -2.45 -16.80
N TYR A 269 -18.71 -1.94 -16.02
CA TYR A 269 -19.91 -2.66 -15.64
C TYR A 269 -20.64 -3.22 -16.88
N SER A 270 -20.93 -2.36 -17.87
CA SER A 270 -21.65 -2.79 -19.08
C SER A 270 -20.90 -3.86 -19.85
N ILE A 271 -19.57 -3.74 -19.99
CA ILE A 271 -18.74 -4.75 -20.66
C ILE A 271 -18.79 -6.09 -19.93
N LEU A 272 -18.76 -6.07 -18.58
CA LEU A 272 -18.85 -7.27 -17.76
C LEU A 272 -20.24 -7.92 -17.88
N GLU A 273 -21.33 -7.15 -17.85
CA GLU A 273 -22.69 -7.68 -18.03
C GLU A 273 -22.91 -8.26 -19.43
N LEU A 274 -22.23 -7.73 -20.46
CA LEU A 274 -22.20 -8.30 -21.81
C LEU A 274 -21.34 -9.57 -21.92
N ASN A 275 -20.76 -10.06 -20.82
CA ASN A 275 -19.92 -11.27 -20.76
C ASN A 275 -18.71 -11.27 -21.72
N VAL A 276 -18.23 -10.09 -22.11
CA VAL A 276 -17.15 -9.97 -23.11
C VAL A 276 -15.86 -10.61 -22.60
N LEU A 277 -15.51 -10.40 -21.33
CA LEU A 277 -14.28 -10.97 -20.76
C LEU A 277 -14.37 -12.49 -20.57
N GLU A 278 -15.55 -13.00 -20.19
CA GLU A 278 -15.84 -14.43 -20.13
C GLU A 278 -15.65 -15.08 -21.49
N ASN A 279 -16.29 -14.52 -22.53
CA ASN A 279 -16.23 -15.06 -23.88
C ASN A 279 -14.82 -15.00 -24.46
N LEU A 280 -14.06 -13.93 -24.21
CA LEU A 280 -12.63 -13.88 -24.58
C LEU A 280 -11.79 -14.94 -23.85
N LYS A 281 -12.10 -15.23 -22.58
CA LYS A 281 -11.39 -16.25 -21.78
C LYS A 281 -11.71 -17.67 -22.23
N SER A 282 -12.97 -17.96 -22.54
CA SER A 282 -13.43 -19.26 -23.05
C SER A 282 -13.22 -19.44 -24.56
N LYS A 283 -12.82 -18.37 -25.27
CA LYS A 283 -12.78 -18.31 -26.74
C LYS A 283 -14.15 -18.58 -27.39
N SER A 284 -15.21 -18.13 -26.73
CA SER A 284 -16.58 -18.18 -27.23
C SER A 284 -16.87 -16.97 -28.13
N GLU A 285 -17.92 -17.10 -28.95
CA GLU A 285 -18.40 -16.00 -29.80
C GLU A 285 -18.90 -14.82 -28.96
N ILE A 286 -18.69 -13.60 -29.48
CA ILE A 286 -19.14 -12.35 -28.85
C ILE A 286 -20.18 -11.75 -29.79
N GLU A 287 -21.46 -11.98 -29.45
CA GLU A 287 -22.62 -11.50 -30.19
C GLU A 287 -22.82 -10.00 -29.94
N LEU A 288 -22.10 -9.17 -30.69
CA LEU A 288 -22.21 -7.72 -30.69
C LEU A 288 -22.05 -7.17 -32.10
N GLU A 289 -22.79 -6.11 -32.40
CA GLU A 289 -22.60 -5.30 -33.61
C GLU A 289 -21.14 -4.83 -33.75
N GLU A 290 -20.70 -4.67 -34.99
CA GLU A 290 -19.27 -4.46 -35.30
C GLU A 290 -18.71 -3.21 -34.60
N TYR A 291 -19.42 -2.08 -34.67
CA TYR A 291 -18.97 -0.83 -34.09
C TYR A 291 -18.85 -0.90 -32.55
N PRO A 292 -19.89 -1.29 -31.78
CA PRO A 292 -19.77 -1.50 -30.34
C PRO A 292 -18.68 -2.50 -29.94
N LYS A 293 -18.54 -3.61 -30.68
CA LYS A 293 -17.52 -4.62 -30.41
C LYS A 293 -16.10 -4.02 -30.53
N ASN A 294 -15.85 -3.28 -31.60
CA ASN A 294 -14.58 -2.60 -31.83
C ASN A 294 -14.30 -1.53 -30.77
N LEU A 295 -15.31 -0.73 -30.41
CA LEU A 295 -15.20 0.28 -29.36
C LEU A 295 -14.82 -0.35 -28.01
N ILE A 296 -15.49 -1.45 -27.63
CA ILE A 296 -15.20 -2.19 -26.39
C ILE A 296 -13.78 -2.73 -26.40
N PHE A 297 -13.33 -3.36 -27.49
CA PHE A 297 -11.97 -3.89 -27.58
C PHE A 297 -10.91 -2.80 -27.48
N GLN A 298 -11.08 -1.67 -28.17
CA GLN A 298 -10.17 -0.53 -28.05
C GLN A 298 -10.13 0.01 -26.62
N TRP A 299 -11.29 0.14 -25.97
CA TRP A 299 -11.36 0.60 -24.59
C TRP A 299 -10.66 -0.38 -23.62
N LEU A 300 -10.89 -1.69 -23.76
CA LEU A 300 -10.26 -2.72 -22.94
C LEU A 300 -8.73 -2.77 -23.13
N ILE A 301 -8.25 -2.60 -24.35
CA ILE A 301 -6.81 -2.53 -24.67
C ILE A 301 -6.19 -1.28 -24.02
N ASN A 302 -6.80 -0.10 -24.25
CA ASN A 302 -6.28 1.17 -23.74
C ASN A 302 -6.27 1.24 -22.21
N ASN A 303 -7.20 0.53 -21.56
CA ASN A 303 -7.27 0.46 -20.09
C ASN A 303 -6.57 -0.79 -19.51
N GLY A 304 -5.90 -1.58 -20.33
CA GLY A 304 -5.03 -2.69 -19.93
C GLY A 304 -5.74 -3.94 -19.42
N TYR A 305 -7.03 -4.13 -19.73
CA TYR A 305 -7.77 -5.34 -19.38
C TYR A 305 -7.46 -6.52 -20.32
N ILE A 306 -7.18 -6.22 -21.59
CA ILE A 306 -6.75 -7.20 -22.60
C ILE A 306 -5.54 -6.68 -23.37
N ASN A 307 -4.77 -7.56 -23.99
CA ASN A 307 -3.67 -7.18 -24.89
C ASN A 307 -4.13 -7.05 -26.35
N LYS A 308 -3.23 -6.62 -27.24
CA LYS A 308 -3.51 -6.48 -28.69
C LYS A 308 -3.93 -7.78 -29.37
N ASN A 309 -3.61 -8.94 -28.77
CA ASN A 309 -4.01 -10.27 -29.26
C ASN A 309 -5.32 -10.74 -28.60
N LEU A 310 -6.11 -9.83 -28.02
CA LEU A 310 -7.38 -10.06 -27.34
C LEU A 310 -7.33 -11.06 -26.18
N LYS A 311 -6.14 -11.30 -25.60
CA LYS A 311 -6.00 -12.12 -24.38
C LYS A 311 -6.14 -11.27 -23.14
N LEU A 312 -6.85 -11.79 -22.12
CA LEU A 312 -6.96 -11.15 -20.82
C LEU A 312 -5.58 -10.96 -20.19
N THR A 313 -5.35 -9.76 -19.66
CA THR A 313 -4.20 -9.48 -18.78
C THR A 313 -4.50 -9.96 -17.36
N ILE A 314 -3.56 -9.76 -16.43
CA ILE A 314 -3.81 -9.95 -14.99
C ILE A 314 -4.98 -9.07 -14.54
N LYS A 315 -5.00 -7.79 -14.96
CA LYS A 315 -6.08 -6.85 -14.64
C LYS A 315 -7.43 -7.32 -15.17
N GLY A 316 -7.47 -7.84 -16.41
CA GLY A 316 -8.67 -8.43 -17.00
C GLY A 316 -9.21 -9.62 -16.20
N ASN A 317 -8.33 -10.54 -15.79
CA ASN A 317 -8.71 -11.69 -14.98
C ASN A 317 -9.23 -11.29 -13.59
N ILE A 318 -8.61 -10.30 -12.94
CA ILE A 318 -9.08 -9.78 -11.65
C ILE A 318 -10.43 -9.10 -11.81
N ALA A 319 -10.62 -8.24 -12.82
CA ALA A 319 -11.88 -7.58 -13.07
C ALA A 319 -13.03 -8.57 -13.31
N LEU A 320 -12.75 -9.64 -14.06
CA LEU A 320 -13.68 -10.73 -14.28
C LEU A 320 -14.06 -11.43 -12.95
N ASN A 321 -13.09 -11.76 -12.10
CA ASN A 321 -13.35 -12.37 -10.79
C ASN A 321 -14.11 -11.42 -9.84
N LEU A 322 -13.94 -10.11 -9.99
CA LEU A 322 -14.64 -9.08 -9.23
C LEU A 322 -15.95 -8.63 -9.88
N LYS A 323 -16.40 -9.27 -10.96
CA LYS A 323 -17.65 -8.91 -11.63
C LYS A 323 -18.83 -8.81 -10.67
N PRO A 324 -19.13 -9.80 -9.79
CA PRO A 324 -20.29 -9.68 -8.89
C PRO A 324 -20.20 -8.47 -7.95
N LEU A 325 -18.98 -8.10 -7.53
CA LEU A 325 -18.72 -6.90 -6.73
C LEU A 325 -19.07 -5.62 -7.50
N ILE A 326 -18.53 -5.48 -8.70
CA ILE A 326 -18.77 -4.32 -9.57
C ILE A 326 -20.26 -4.25 -9.94
N SER A 327 -20.88 -5.39 -10.26
CA SER A 327 -22.28 -5.49 -10.64
C SER A 327 -23.24 -5.12 -9.52
N TYR A 328 -22.87 -5.38 -8.26
CA TYR A 328 -23.65 -4.91 -7.11
C TYR A 328 -23.56 -3.38 -7.00
N TRP A 329 -22.34 -2.83 -6.88
CA TRP A 329 -22.12 -1.41 -6.62
C TRP A 329 -22.62 -0.51 -7.75
N GLN A 330 -22.51 -0.96 -8.99
CA GLN A 330 -22.99 -0.23 -10.16
C GLN A 330 -24.48 -0.51 -10.47
N ASN A 331 -25.23 -1.18 -9.60
CA ASN A 331 -26.67 -1.36 -9.77
C ASN A 331 -27.47 -0.61 -8.69
N LEU A 332 -28.02 -1.30 -7.69
CA LEU A 332 -28.91 -0.68 -6.70
C LEU A 332 -28.26 0.51 -5.96
N PRO A 333 -27.02 0.40 -5.43
CA PRO A 333 -26.35 1.53 -4.79
C PRO A 333 -26.15 2.73 -5.73
N PHE A 334 -25.73 2.48 -6.98
CA PHE A 334 -25.59 3.53 -7.99
C PHE A 334 -26.92 4.20 -8.34
N ILE A 335 -28.01 3.45 -8.46
CA ILE A 335 -29.32 4.00 -8.77
C ILE A 335 -29.87 4.81 -7.59
N ALA A 336 -29.65 4.36 -6.35
CA ALA A 336 -30.05 5.07 -5.14
C ALA A 336 -29.25 6.38 -4.95
N SER A 337 -27.96 6.37 -5.30
CA SER A 337 -27.10 7.56 -5.15
C SER A 337 -27.51 8.73 -6.04
N LEU A 338 -28.38 8.51 -7.03
CA LEU A 338 -29.01 9.59 -7.80
C LEU A 338 -29.86 10.53 -6.92
N ASP A 339 -30.26 10.11 -5.72
CA ASP A 339 -30.96 10.95 -4.73
C ASP A 339 -30.06 11.40 -3.57
N LEU A 340 -28.73 11.22 -3.65
CA LEU A 340 -27.81 11.54 -2.56
C LEU A 340 -27.90 13.01 -2.12
N GLU A 341 -28.09 13.94 -3.06
CA GLU A 341 -28.30 15.37 -2.74
C GLU A 341 -29.47 15.56 -1.76
N LYS A 342 -30.58 14.84 -1.96
CA LYS A 342 -31.75 14.94 -1.09
C LYS A 342 -31.47 14.27 0.26
N SER A 343 -30.78 13.13 0.26
CA SER A 343 -30.36 12.48 1.50
C SER A 343 -29.48 13.39 2.35
N LEU A 344 -28.55 14.13 1.74
CA LEU A 344 -27.71 15.12 2.42
C LEU A 344 -28.52 16.30 2.95
N LYS A 345 -29.48 16.80 2.16
CA LYS A 345 -30.32 17.93 2.56
C LYS A 345 -31.24 17.62 3.74
N TYR A 346 -31.81 16.43 3.77
CA TYR A 346 -32.85 16.05 4.74
C TYR A 346 -32.38 15.05 5.79
N ASN A 347 -31.11 14.64 5.75
CA ASN A 347 -30.52 13.64 6.64
C ASN A 347 -31.36 12.36 6.75
N THR A 348 -31.72 11.78 5.59
CA THR A 348 -32.58 10.59 5.50
C THR A 348 -32.21 9.72 4.31
N GLU A 349 -32.52 8.44 4.39
CA GLU A 349 -32.42 7.54 3.26
C GLU A 349 -33.43 7.90 2.17
N TYR A 350 -33.08 7.62 0.92
CA TYR A 350 -33.95 7.79 -0.24
C TYR A 350 -34.14 6.51 -1.05
N PHE A 351 -33.55 5.39 -0.61
CA PHE A 351 -33.76 4.08 -1.23
C PHE A 351 -35.24 3.71 -1.23
N SER A 352 -35.93 3.83 -0.07
CA SER A 352 -37.33 3.47 0.05
C SER A 352 -38.25 4.35 -0.80
N LYS A 353 -37.92 5.65 -0.92
CA LYS A 353 -38.66 6.58 -1.77
C LYS A 353 -38.55 6.20 -3.24
N ARG A 354 -37.39 5.70 -3.67
CA ARG A 354 -37.17 5.27 -5.06
C ARG A 354 -37.74 3.90 -5.37
N PHE A 355 -37.58 2.93 -4.46
CA PHE A 355 -37.90 1.52 -4.70
C PHE A 355 -39.20 1.05 -4.02
N GLY A 356 -39.92 1.97 -3.36
CA GLY A 356 -41.22 1.75 -2.72
C GLY A 356 -41.18 1.05 -1.36
N LYS A 357 -40.00 0.70 -0.85
CA LYS A 357 -39.80 0.01 0.44
C LYS A 357 -38.34 0.04 0.90
N PRO A 358 -38.06 -0.11 2.20
CA PRO A 358 -36.69 -0.19 2.73
C PRO A 358 -35.86 -1.30 2.08
N TYR A 359 -34.53 -1.13 2.03
CA TYR A 359 -33.62 -2.03 1.33
C TYR A 359 -33.73 -3.51 1.74
N PHE A 360 -33.75 -3.79 3.05
CA PHE A 360 -33.82 -5.17 3.52
C PHE A 360 -35.16 -5.84 3.15
N ASP A 361 -36.28 -5.12 3.21
CA ASP A 361 -37.58 -5.62 2.73
C ASP A 361 -37.64 -5.73 1.20
N TYR A 362 -36.87 -4.90 0.49
CA TYR A 362 -36.71 -4.99 -0.96
C TYR A 362 -36.04 -6.31 -1.36
N ILE A 363 -34.91 -6.66 -0.73
CA ILE A 363 -34.17 -7.90 -1.03
C ILE A 363 -34.91 -9.16 -0.60
N LEU A 364 -35.62 -9.14 0.53
CA LEU A 364 -36.36 -10.31 1.02
C LEU A 364 -37.39 -10.81 0.01
N ASN A 365 -38.10 -9.90 -0.66
CA ASN A 365 -39.07 -10.26 -1.71
C ASN A 365 -38.41 -10.76 -3.01
N LYS A 366 -37.07 -10.78 -3.05
CA LYS A 366 -36.23 -11.14 -4.19
C LYS A 366 -35.23 -12.24 -3.83
N ILE A 367 -35.49 -13.02 -2.78
CA ILE A 367 -34.54 -14.03 -2.26
C ILE A 367 -34.07 -15.08 -3.29
N ASN A 368 -34.89 -15.36 -4.31
CA ASN A 368 -34.56 -16.27 -5.42
C ASN A 368 -34.00 -15.54 -6.67
N SER A 369 -33.64 -14.25 -6.55
CA SER A 369 -33.16 -13.44 -7.68
C SER A 369 -31.64 -13.31 -7.69
N ASN A 370 -31.13 -12.84 -8.83
CA ASN A 370 -29.72 -12.51 -9.03
C ASN A 370 -29.23 -11.46 -8.00
N GLU A 371 -30.10 -10.55 -7.55
CA GLU A 371 -29.77 -9.53 -6.54
C GLU A 371 -29.44 -10.13 -5.17
N ALA A 372 -30.19 -11.15 -4.72
CA ALA A 372 -29.90 -11.82 -3.45
C ALA A 372 -28.57 -12.59 -3.51
N GLN A 373 -28.25 -13.21 -4.64
CA GLN A 373 -26.96 -13.85 -4.87
C GLN A 373 -25.81 -12.85 -4.87
N LYS A 374 -25.98 -11.69 -5.50
CA LYS A 374 -25.02 -10.58 -5.45
C LYS A 374 -24.81 -10.12 -4.01
N PHE A 375 -25.88 -9.89 -3.23
CA PHE A 375 -25.76 -9.52 -1.82
C PHE A 375 -25.00 -10.56 -0.98
N SER A 376 -25.29 -11.85 -1.17
CA SER A 376 -24.57 -12.94 -0.50
C SER A 376 -23.08 -12.97 -0.88
N PHE A 377 -22.76 -12.76 -2.16
CA PHE A 377 -21.37 -12.65 -2.62
C PHE A 377 -20.64 -11.48 -1.98
N ILE A 378 -21.27 -10.30 -1.91
CA ILE A 378 -20.70 -9.10 -1.29
C ILE A 378 -20.41 -9.34 0.18
N SER A 379 -21.40 -9.89 0.89
CA SER A 379 -21.26 -10.26 2.30
C SER A 379 -20.08 -11.21 2.50
N ASN A 380 -19.93 -12.21 1.63
CA ASN A 380 -18.77 -13.10 1.64
C ASN A 380 -17.45 -12.37 1.34
N PHE A 381 -17.43 -11.50 0.34
CA PHE A 381 -16.23 -10.80 -0.10
C PHE A 381 -15.59 -9.99 1.05
N TYR A 382 -16.41 -9.29 1.84
CA TYR A 382 -15.95 -8.48 2.97
C TYR A 382 -15.62 -9.28 4.23
N THR A 383 -15.85 -10.60 4.27
CA THR A 383 -15.46 -11.42 5.45
C THR A 383 -13.96 -11.50 5.69
N LYS A 384 -13.17 -11.13 4.68
CA LYS A 384 -11.71 -11.01 4.78
C LYS A 384 -11.28 -9.87 5.70
N ASP A 385 -12.15 -8.87 5.91
CA ASP A 385 -11.86 -7.70 6.76
C ASP A 385 -11.91 -8.05 8.25
N TYR A 386 -12.57 -9.15 8.62
CA TYR A 386 -12.68 -9.60 10.00
C TYR A 386 -11.41 -10.32 10.45
N ASP A 387 -10.60 -9.67 11.28
CA ASP A 387 -9.52 -10.32 12.02
C ASP A 387 -10.06 -10.93 13.32
N ILE A 388 -10.12 -12.26 13.37
CA ILE A 388 -10.58 -13.02 14.54
C ILE A 388 -9.42 -13.59 15.36
N SER A 389 -8.18 -13.15 15.11
CA SER A 389 -6.97 -13.67 15.77
C SER A 389 -6.99 -13.50 17.29
N SER A 390 -7.51 -12.36 17.76
CA SER A 390 -7.62 -11.98 19.18
C SER A 390 -8.69 -12.73 19.97
N LEU A 391 -9.67 -13.36 19.28
CA LEU A 391 -10.74 -14.07 19.96
C LEU A 391 -10.22 -15.28 20.74
N GLN A 392 -10.85 -15.53 21.88
CA GLN A 392 -10.66 -16.70 22.72
C GLN A 392 -12.04 -17.19 23.17
N LEU A 393 -12.38 -18.44 22.82
CA LEU A 393 -13.67 -19.09 23.08
C LEU A 393 -13.41 -20.54 23.49
N PHE A 394 -14.06 -20.99 24.55
CA PHE A 394 -13.88 -22.29 25.20
C PHE A 394 -15.25 -22.85 25.65
N ASP A 395 -15.99 -23.43 24.69
CA ASP A 395 -17.31 -24.10 24.83
C ASP A 395 -18.57 -23.21 24.94
N GLU A 396 -18.46 -21.93 24.59
CA GLU A 396 -19.62 -21.03 24.58
C GLU A 396 -20.67 -21.41 23.53
N THR A 397 -21.93 -21.09 23.84
CA THR A 397 -22.98 -20.96 22.83
C THR A 397 -22.89 -19.57 22.21
N VAL A 398 -22.53 -19.49 20.93
CA VAL A 398 -22.29 -18.26 20.18
C VAL A 398 -23.44 -18.01 19.21
N CYS A 399 -24.13 -16.89 19.36
CA CYS A 399 -25.21 -16.46 18.48
C CYS A 399 -24.79 -15.27 17.63
N ASP A 400 -24.84 -15.42 16.31
CA ASP A 400 -24.63 -14.33 15.35
C ASP A 400 -25.98 -13.75 14.94
N ILE A 401 -26.24 -12.50 15.32
CA ILE A 401 -27.49 -11.76 15.10
C ILE A 401 -27.33 -10.89 13.85
N GLY A 402 -28.25 -11.05 12.90
CA GLY A 402 -28.08 -10.47 11.57
C GLY A 402 -26.98 -11.17 10.78
N CYS A 403 -26.90 -12.50 10.91
CA CYS A 403 -25.76 -13.28 10.42
C CYS A 403 -25.59 -13.27 8.89
N GLY A 404 -26.58 -12.83 8.12
CA GLY A 404 -26.55 -12.81 6.66
C GLY A 404 -26.26 -14.20 6.08
N SER A 405 -25.12 -14.35 5.40
CA SER A 405 -24.66 -15.64 4.84
C SER A 405 -24.08 -16.61 5.88
N GLY A 406 -23.90 -16.18 7.14
CA GLY A 406 -23.34 -16.96 8.24
C GLY A 406 -21.82 -17.12 8.21
N ILE A 407 -21.13 -16.56 7.21
CA ILE A 407 -19.71 -16.86 6.95
C ILE A 407 -18.77 -16.39 8.08
N LEU A 408 -19.12 -15.32 8.79
CA LEU A 408 -18.36 -14.89 9.97
C LEU A 408 -18.39 -15.96 11.06
N LEU A 409 -19.59 -16.41 11.46
CA LEU A 409 -19.72 -17.47 12.45
C LEU A 409 -19.12 -18.80 11.98
N ASP A 410 -19.16 -19.10 10.68
CA ASP A 410 -18.46 -20.26 10.09
C ASP A 410 -16.94 -20.18 10.30
N LYS A 411 -16.36 -19.00 10.05
CA LYS A 411 -14.94 -18.73 10.23
C LYS A 411 -14.53 -18.86 11.70
N ILE A 412 -15.37 -18.37 12.62
CA ILE A 412 -15.18 -18.48 14.06
C ILE A 412 -15.27 -19.94 14.50
N ASN A 413 -16.31 -20.67 14.09
CA ASN A 413 -16.49 -22.09 14.41
C ASN A 413 -15.36 -22.97 13.87
N LYS A 414 -14.79 -22.62 12.71
CA LYS A 414 -13.61 -23.31 12.18
C LYS A 414 -12.37 -23.10 13.07
N LYS A 415 -12.22 -21.93 13.68
CA LYS A 415 -11.12 -21.63 14.62
C LYS A 415 -11.37 -22.24 16.01
N PHE A 416 -12.63 -22.31 16.45
CA PHE A 416 -13.04 -22.86 17.74
C PHE A 416 -14.09 -23.97 17.56
N PRO A 417 -13.71 -25.19 17.17
CA PRO A 417 -14.65 -26.27 16.83
C PRO A 417 -15.57 -26.73 17.97
N HIS A 418 -15.27 -26.34 19.22
CA HIS A 418 -16.01 -26.77 20.41
C HIS A 418 -17.20 -25.87 20.76
N ILE A 419 -17.32 -24.69 20.13
CA ILE A 419 -18.44 -23.79 20.38
C ILE A 419 -19.75 -24.35 19.80
N LYS A 420 -20.88 -23.94 20.37
CA LYS A 420 -22.21 -24.19 19.79
C LYS A 420 -22.68 -22.97 19.03
N THR A 421 -22.97 -23.11 17.74
CA THR A 421 -23.36 -21.97 16.89
C THR A 421 -24.87 -21.79 16.79
N ILE A 422 -25.36 -20.56 16.89
CA ILE A 422 -26.73 -20.16 16.55
C ILE A 422 -26.65 -19.07 15.47
N TYR A 423 -27.29 -19.31 14.33
CA TYR A 423 -27.37 -18.34 13.23
C TYR A 423 -28.75 -17.68 13.33
N ALA A 424 -28.80 -16.36 13.50
CA ALA A 424 -30.06 -15.68 13.70
C ALA A 424 -30.23 -14.50 12.73
N ASP A 425 -31.27 -14.54 11.91
CA ASP A 425 -31.56 -13.49 10.92
C ASP A 425 -33.07 -13.49 10.57
N LYS A 426 -33.51 -12.48 9.83
CA LYS A 426 -34.89 -12.36 9.31
C LYS A 426 -35.19 -13.41 8.23
N GLU A 427 -34.19 -13.81 7.45
CA GLU A 427 -34.25 -14.97 6.54
C GLU A 427 -32.93 -15.73 6.45
N ASP A 428 -33.02 -17.01 6.08
CA ASP A 428 -31.85 -17.87 5.93
C ASP A 428 -31.24 -17.71 4.53
N PHE A 429 -30.23 -16.83 4.41
CA PHE A 429 -29.46 -16.63 3.17
C PHE A 429 -28.27 -17.58 3.03
N ARG A 430 -28.17 -18.62 3.87
CA ARG A 430 -27.07 -19.58 3.84
C ARG A 430 -27.29 -20.57 2.69
N ILE A 431 -26.25 -20.79 1.90
CA ILE A 431 -26.28 -21.78 0.80
C ILE A 431 -26.25 -23.23 1.36
N LEU A 432 -25.88 -23.42 2.63
CA LEU A 432 -25.73 -24.72 3.30
C LEU A 432 -26.77 -24.90 4.42
N LYS A 433 -27.75 -25.79 4.21
CA LYS A 433 -28.96 -25.97 5.06
C LYS A 433 -28.75 -26.61 6.44
N ASN A 434 -27.54 -27.05 6.81
CA ASN A 434 -27.33 -27.97 7.94
C ASN A 434 -26.95 -27.32 9.29
N LYS A 435 -27.43 -26.11 9.58
CA LYS A 435 -27.05 -25.36 10.78
C LYS A 435 -28.27 -24.80 11.51
N THR A 436 -28.22 -24.76 12.84
CA THR A 436 -29.22 -24.20 13.76
C THR A 436 -29.54 -22.73 13.46
N PHE A 437 -30.50 -22.52 12.56
CA PHE A 437 -31.02 -21.20 12.21
C PHE A 437 -32.21 -20.83 13.10
N LYS A 438 -32.24 -19.58 13.54
CA LYS A 438 -33.37 -18.99 14.27
C LYS A 438 -33.85 -17.77 13.51
N LYS A 439 -35.07 -17.85 13.00
CA LYS A 439 -35.73 -16.70 12.40
C LYS A 439 -36.01 -15.66 13.48
N ILE A 440 -35.47 -14.46 13.34
CA ILE A 440 -35.64 -13.36 14.28
C ILE A 440 -35.92 -12.03 13.57
N ASP A 441 -36.39 -11.07 14.34
CA ASP A 441 -36.37 -9.66 14.00
C ASP A 441 -35.69 -8.96 15.17
N PHE A 442 -34.48 -8.42 14.98
CA PHE A 442 -33.72 -7.84 16.08
C PHE A 442 -34.32 -6.55 16.64
N PHE A 443 -35.37 -6.00 16.01
CA PHE A 443 -36.19 -4.94 16.59
C PHE A 443 -37.29 -5.45 17.51
N LYS A 444 -37.50 -6.77 17.57
CA LYS A 444 -38.43 -7.47 18.46
C LYS A 444 -37.67 -8.29 19.50
N PRO A 445 -38.35 -8.77 20.57
CA PRO A 445 -37.73 -9.65 21.55
C PRO A 445 -37.11 -10.90 20.89
N LEU A 446 -35.83 -11.18 21.17
CA LEU A 446 -35.03 -12.18 20.44
C LEU A 446 -35.38 -13.64 20.78
N HIS A 447 -35.79 -13.90 22.03
CA HIS A 447 -36.01 -15.26 22.56
C HIS A 447 -34.83 -16.24 22.32
N ILE A 448 -33.60 -15.72 22.41
CA ILE A 448 -32.36 -16.48 22.26
C ILE A 448 -31.62 -16.54 23.60
N LYS A 449 -31.06 -17.71 23.93
CA LYS A 449 -30.15 -17.90 25.06
C LYS A 449 -28.78 -18.28 24.50
N ALA A 450 -27.78 -17.46 24.77
CA ALA A 450 -26.41 -17.64 24.32
C ALA A 450 -25.44 -17.03 25.35
N ASP A 451 -24.20 -17.51 25.35
CA ASP A 451 -23.13 -16.99 26.20
C ASP A 451 -22.43 -15.83 25.48
N VAL A 452 -22.31 -15.91 24.14
CA VAL A 452 -21.75 -14.84 23.30
C VAL A 452 -22.74 -14.45 22.23
N PHE A 453 -23.00 -13.15 22.11
CA PHE A 453 -23.75 -12.54 21.02
C PHE A 453 -22.78 -11.83 20.09
N ILE A 454 -22.98 -11.98 18.79
CA ILE A 454 -22.22 -11.29 17.75
C ILE A 454 -23.20 -10.41 16.96
N ILE A 455 -22.79 -9.18 16.68
CA ILE A 455 -23.38 -8.34 15.62
C ILE A 455 -22.24 -7.78 14.78
N SER A 456 -22.40 -7.78 13.47
CA SER A 456 -21.31 -7.46 12.56
C SER A 456 -21.80 -6.66 11.37
N ARG A 457 -21.33 -5.41 11.24
CA ARG A 457 -21.80 -4.48 10.20
C ARG A 457 -23.32 -4.40 10.17
N ILE A 458 -23.90 -4.18 11.35
CA ILE A 458 -25.35 -4.03 11.55
C ILE A 458 -25.63 -2.65 12.10
N LEU A 459 -24.91 -2.22 13.14
CA LEU A 459 -25.20 -0.95 13.79
C LEU A 459 -24.98 0.22 12.83
N HIS A 460 -24.02 0.11 11.92
CA HIS A 460 -23.75 1.16 10.94
C HIS A 460 -24.85 1.34 9.87
N ASP A 461 -25.75 0.37 9.71
CA ASP A 461 -26.89 0.46 8.80
C ASP A 461 -28.02 1.32 9.36
N TRP A 462 -27.96 1.66 10.65
CA TRP A 462 -29.03 2.31 11.39
C TRP A 462 -28.60 3.62 12.03
N ASP A 463 -29.55 4.53 12.20
CA ASP A 463 -29.39 5.70 13.05
C ASP A 463 -29.23 5.33 14.55
N ASP A 464 -28.98 6.31 15.39
CA ASP A 464 -28.70 6.08 16.81
C ASP A 464 -29.92 5.54 17.56
N GLU A 465 -31.13 5.98 17.22
CA GLU A 465 -32.36 5.49 17.86
C GLU A 465 -32.55 3.98 17.61
N ASN A 466 -32.42 3.56 16.36
CA ASN A 466 -32.57 2.17 15.96
C ASN A 466 -31.39 1.31 16.44
N ALA A 467 -30.15 1.82 16.41
CA ALA A 467 -28.99 1.11 16.96
C ALA A 467 -29.16 0.85 18.48
N ILE A 468 -29.63 1.84 19.24
CA ILE A 468 -29.95 1.69 20.67
C ILE A 468 -31.06 0.64 20.87
N LYS A 469 -32.10 0.64 20.03
CA LYS A 469 -33.18 -0.34 20.11
C LYS A 469 -32.68 -1.78 19.91
N ILE A 470 -31.82 -1.99 18.92
CA ILE A 470 -31.16 -3.29 18.65
C ILE A 470 -30.35 -3.73 19.87
N LEU A 471 -29.45 -2.86 20.36
CA LEU A 471 -28.60 -3.15 21.51
C LEU A 471 -29.41 -3.42 22.78
N LYS A 472 -30.51 -2.69 23.03
CA LYS A 472 -31.42 -2.94 24.15
C LYS A 472 -32.05 -4.33 24.05
N ASN A 473 -32.56 -4.71 22.89
CA ASN A 473 -33.14 -6.04 22.69
C ASN A 473 -32.10 -7.14 22.95
N ILE A 474 -30.84 -6.96 22.53
CA ILE A 474 -29.77 -7.91 22.84
C ILE A 474 -29.49 -7.95 24.36
N SER A 475 -29.31 -6.78 24.99
CA SER A 475 -28.97 -6.65 26.42
C SER A 475 -30.01 -7.32 27.34
N GLN A 476 -31.29 -7.37 26.94
CA GLN A 476 -32.36 -8.02 27.71
C GLN A 476 -32.14 -9.53 27.85
N TYR A 477 -31.55 -10.17 26.85
CA TYR A 477 -31.26 -11.61 26.85
C TYR A 477 -29.83 -11.95 27.30
N MET A 478 -29.01 -10.94 27.57
CA MET A 478 -27.71 -11.10 28.21
C MET A 478 -27.85 -11.26 29.72
N ASN A 479 -27.12 -12.24 30.27
CA ASN A 479 -26.90 -12.39 31.70
C ASN A 479 -25.52 -11.82 32.10
N LYS A 480 -25.18 -11.86 33.39
CA LYS A 480 -23.91 -11.31 33.93
C LYS A 480 -22.63 -11.92 33.35
N ASN A 481 -22.71 -13.12 32.80
CA ASN A 481 -21.60 -13.84 32.16
C ASN A 481 -21.66 -13.73 30.62
N SER A 482 -22.73 -13.14 30.07
CA SER A 482 -22.86 -13.00 28.61
C SER A 482 -21.94 -11.90 28.08
N MET A 483 -21.44 -12.11 26.87
CA MET A 483 -20.60 -11.16 26.14
C MET A 483 -21.28 -10.74 24.84
N LEU A 484 -21.13 -9.46 24.46
CA LEU A 484 -21.47 -8.95 23.13
C LEU A 484 -20.17 -8.60 22.39
N LEU A 485 -19.99 -9.17 21.20
CA LEU A 485 -18.92 -8.83 20.27
C LEU A 485 -19.50 -8.05 19.09
N VAL A 486 -19.06 -6.81 18.92
CA VAL A 486 -19.50 -5.93 17.83
C VAL A 486 -18.37 -5.73 16.84
N PHE A 487 -18.58 -6.20 15.62
CA PHE A 487 -17.62 -6.05 14.51
C PHE A 487 -18.01 -4.85 13.66
N GLU A 488 -17.37 -3.69 13.91
CA GLU A 488 -17.69 -2.43 13.23
C GLU A 488 -16.44 -1.60 12.95
N SER A 489 -16.54 -0.68 11.99
CA SER A 489 -15.54 0.36 11.79
C SER A 489 -15.66 1.38 12.92
N ILE A 490 -14.54 1.92 13.40
CA ILE A 490 -14.52 3.04 14.33
C ILE A 490 -13.83 4.19 13.64
N ILE A 491 -14.56 5.28 13.36
CA ILE A 491 -14.04 6.41 12.61
C ILE A 491 -13.49 7.50 13.53
N ASP A 492 -12.40 8.14 13.11
CA ASP A 492 -11.93 9.40 13.69
C ASP A 492 -12.33 10.53 12.74
N ILE A 493 -13.37 11.29 13.12
CA ILE A 493 -13.91 12.40 12.32
C ILE A 493 -12.86 13.51 12.10
N LYS A 494 -11.76 13.52 12.86
CA LYS A 494 -10.65 14.47 12.66
C LYS A 494 -9.57 13.96 11.71
N LYS A 495 -9.53 12.65 11.42
CA LYS A 495 -8.50 12.00 10.58
C LYS A 495 -9.11 11.27 9.38
N LEU A 496 -10.17 11.87 8.82
CA LEU A 496 -11.10 11.24 7.88
C LEU A 496 -10.40 10.57 6.69
N ASP A 497 -10.24 9.25 6.80
CA ASP A 497 -10.00 8.35 5.68
C ASP A 497 -11.34 7.67 5.31
N ASN A 498 -11.60 7.52 4.01
CA ASN A 498 -12.71 6.73 3.44
C ASN A 498 -14.14 7.22 3.79
N LEU A 499 -14.41 8.52 3.65
CA LEU A 499 -15.73 9.14 3.86
C LEU A 499 -16.85 8.63 2.94
N ASP A 500 -16.51 8.08 1.78
CA ASP A 500 -17.47 7.67 0.74
C ASP A 500 -18.50 6.67 1.26
N ILE A 501 -18.09 5.79 2.18
CA ILE A 501 -19.00 4.81 2.79
C ILE A 501 -20.07 5.49 3.67
N CYS A 502 -19.75 6.61 4.33
CA CYS A 502 -20.71 7.34 5.16
C CYS A 502 -21.82 7.95 4.30
N PHE A 503 -21.47 8.50 3.13
CA PHE A 503 -22.44 9.01 2.16
C PHE A 503 -23.34 7.89 1.63
N HIS A 504 -22.76 6.72 1.35
CA HIS A 504 -23.53 5.54 0.95
C HIS A 504 -24.51 5.11 2.04
N LEU A 505 -24.05 4.90 3.27
CA LEU A 505 -24.89 4.45 4.39
C LEU A 505 -26.06 5.41 4.63
N LEU A 506 -25.81 6.73 4.63
CA LEU A 506 -26.87 7.73 4.79
C LEU A 506 -27.91 7.64 3.67
N ASN A 507 -27.46 7.62 2.41
CA ASN A 507 -28.38 7.63 1.28
C ASN A 507 -29.16 6.32 1.12
N PHE A 508 -28.48 5.20 1.37
CA PHE A 508 -28.98 3.87 1.08
C PHE A 508 -29.80 3.27 2.22
N LEU A 509 -29.42 3.53 3.47
CA LEU A 509 -30.00 2.90 4.66
C LEU A 509 -30.44 3.92 5.73
N GLY A 510 -29.92 5.15 5.70
CA GLY A 510 -30.13 6.13 6.76
C GLY A 510 -29.19 5.88 7.95
N GLY A 511 -28.22 5.01 7.74
CA GLY A 511 -27.20 4.63 8.71
C GLY A 511 -26.01 5.57 8.72
N ARG A 512 -25.04 5.25 9.57
CA ARG A 512 -23.82 6.02 9.78
C ARG A 512 -22.71 5.20 10.41
N GLU A 513 -21.47 5.49 10.01
CA GLU A 513 -20.30 5.10 10.80
C GLU A 513 -20.22 5.94 12.09
N ARG A 514 -19.57 5.39 13.13
CA ARG A 514 -19.50 6.02 14.46
C ARG A 514 -18.07 6.09 14.98
N SER A 515 -17.79 7.15 15.70
CA SER A 515 -16.60 7.27 16.52
C SER A 515 -16.70 6.44 17.79
N LEU A 516 -15.56 6.22 18.46
CA LEU A 516 -15.54 5.49 19.74
C LEU A 516 -16.49 6.12 20.77
N LYS A 517 -16.49 7.45 20.88
CA LYS A 517 -17.35 8.18 21.82
C LYS A 517 -18.84 7.98 21.52
N GLU A 518 -19.21 7.88 20.26
CA GLU A 518 -20.60 7.63 19.85
C GLU A 518 -21.00 6.18 20.11
N PHE A 519 -20.08 5.22 19.94
CA PHE A 519 -20.31 3.85 20.40
C PHE A 519 -20.49 3.79 21.91
N GLU A 520 -19.63 4.44 22.71
CA GLU A 520 -19.77 4.50 24.17
C GLU A 520 -21.14 5.04 24.60
N ASP A 521 -21.65 6.07 23.92
CA ASP A 521 -22.97 6.66 24.19
C ASP A 521 -24.12 5.69 23.90
N ILE A 522 -24.17 5.05 22.71
CA ILE A 522 -25.26 4.12 22.38
C ILE A 522 -25.21 2.83 23.22
N PHE A 523 -24.01 2.37 23.63
CA PHE A 523 -23.86 1.21 24.51
C PHE A 523 -24.37 1.55 25.92
N SER A 524 -23.96 2.70 26.47
CA SER A 524 -24.40 3.16 27.79
C SER A 524 -25.93 3.32 27.85
N LYS A 525 -26.55 3.90 26.81
CA LYS A 525 -28.01 4.02 26.68
C LYS A 525 -28.74 2.67 26.54
N SER A 526 -28.00 1.58 26.32
CA SER A 526 -28.51 0.23 26.12
C SER A 526 -28.15 -0.73 27.26
N ASN A 527 -27.78 -0.21 28.43
CA ASN A 527 -27.33 -1.01 29.59
C ASN A 527 -26.14 -1.92 29.27
N LEU A 528 -25.25 -1.46 28.40
CA LEU A 528 -24.01 -2.12 28.04
C LEU A 528 -22.82 -1.21 28.35
N GLU A 529 -21.68 -1.81 28.60
CA GLU A 529 -20.41 -1.10 28.71
C GLU A 529 -19.33 -1.81 27.90
N ILE A 530 -18.47 -1.01 27.26
CA ILE A 530 -17.33 -1.50 26.49
C ILE A 530 -16.26 -1.96 27.47
N GLU A 531 -15.84 -3.21 27.35
CA GLU A 531 -14.78 -3.81 28.16
C GLU A 531 -13.42 -3.65 27.50
N ASN A 532 -13.33 -3.99 26.21
CA ASN A 532 -12.11 -3.79 25.43
C ASN A 532 -12.43 -3.65 23.94
N ILE A 533 -11.44 -3.18 23.19
CA ILE A 533 -11.49 -3.08 21.73
C ILE A 533 -10.22 -3.71 21.20
N THR A 534 -10.35 -4.69 20.32
CA THR A 534 -9.23 -5.27 19.58
C THR A 534 -9.35 -4.89 18.11
N GLY A 535 -8.27 -4.37 17.52
CA GLY A 535 -8.32 -3.77 16.19
C GLY A 535 -7.91 -4.73 15.08
N GLY A 536 -8.66 -4.69 13.97
CA GLY A 536 -8.19 -5.05 12.63
C GLY A 536 -7.89 -3.78 11.82
N LYS A 537 -7.31 -3.93 10.62
CA LYS A 537 -6.91 -2.78 9.76
C LYS A 537 -8.11 -1.91 9.31
N LEU A 538 -9.31 -2.49 9.24
CA LEU A 538 -10.52 -1.83 8.75
C LEU A 538 -11.73 -2.01 9.70
N ILE A 539 -11.85 -3.19 10.32
CA ILE A 539 -12.92 -3.52 11.28
C ILE A 539 -12.32 -3.80 12.65
N ASN A 540 -12.95 -3.25 13.68
CA ASN A 540 -12.62 -3.47 15.09
C ASN A 540 -13.61 -4.47 15.71
N ILE A 541 -13.15 -5.16 16.74
CA ILE A 541 -14.01 -5.97 17.61
C ILE A 541 -14.16 -5.22 18.93
N ILE A 542 -15.35 -4.69 19.17
CA ILE A 542 -15.73 -4.07 20.45
C ILE A 542 -16.35 -5.16 21.31
N LYS A 543 -15.68 -5.52 22.40
CA LYS A 543 -16.22 -6.42 23.41
C LYS A 543 -16.99 -5.59 24.44
N ALA A 544 -18.23 -5.98 24.69
CA ALA A 544 -19.07 -5.35 25.69
C ALA A 544 -19.78 -6.36 26.58
N ARG A 545 -20.16 -5.89 27.75
CA ARG A 545 -20.91 -6.64 28.76
C ARG A 545 -22.10 -5.83 29.26
N LYS A 546 -23.02 -6.50 29.92
CA LYS A 546 -24.18 -5.85 30.55
C LYS A 546 -23.72 -5.03 31.76
N LYS A 547 -24.16 -3.78 31.83
CA LYS A 547 -23.93 -2.89 32.97
C LYS A 547 -24.80 -3.40 34.13
N LEU A 548 -24.15 -3.72 35.26
CA LEU A 548 -24.80 -4.23 36.47
C LEU A 548 -25.44 -3.10 37.28
#